data_AF-A0A8H7H4T6-F1
#
_entry.id   AF-A0A8H7H4T6-F1
#
_cell.length_a   1.000
_cell.length_b   1.000
_cell.length_c   1.000
_cell.angle_alpha   90.00
_cell.angle_beta   90.00
_cell.angle_gamma   90.00
#
_symmetry.space_group_name_H-M   'P 1'
#
loop_
_entity.id
_entity.type
_entity.pdbx_description
1 polymer ?
#
loop_
_entity_poly.entity_id
_entity_poly.type
_entity_poly.pdbx_seq_one_letter_code
_entity_poly.pdbx_strand_id
1 'polypeptide(L)'
;MPPAPNPPLDSDDSSEDESDQEEQATGWKTYYRPPTIHEAEAALQKIDQAVRTPRPSGGYLYAKLDRVTNERYSAIKACLNQFLMASPKGKRFIEASKDAARVQGRKETYARTIRKWTRHFIQTGCLPSNHQGWWNVSILEDEDISGKIKLHLQQIGKLACAQDVVKFLRDPQVRDRLGITKKISMRTAQRWLSRAGFRWRSEPKGQYFDGHERKDVVTYRQQTYIPFIKALERRRTIYNQDGIPDPTRPMRLFPGEKPVIIWFHDESIFYANDRRTVRWVYIGEHPTPFKKGEGCSIMIADFVCAELGWLRGRNGSESARVAMYPGADKDGYFTNERVVLQLRDAIKIVQEHFPQFTHVFVYDNAPCHTKYSTSSLCAQGMPKGPLMDWPYYKDAENNRVFVPMEDGRLPDGSLQSFYDPENPRRFKGMAWILKERGLAHISEKNAQCTNFKCPEGKTDCCCRRAMVNQPDFKSRDSCLQETARKLGTQVMFLPKYHCELTLIEQIWGRAKRSYRDYPPSSNPKVLKENALKAVDGVELLSMRKFGARLERFVDGYHSGLSGSQAIDWATKKFKHHRGPPEHIHFDNIAPGYVHTNEIE
;
A
#
# COMPACT_ATOMS: atom_id res chain seq x y z
N MET A 1 47.61 -11.41 43.89
CA MET A 1 48.54 -11.52 42.75
C MET A 1 48.64 -10.16 42.08
N PRO A 2 49.87 -9.73 41.75
CA PRO A 2 50.27 -8.32 41.60
C PRO A 2 49.98 -7.79 40.19
N PRO A 3 49.94 -6.46 39.99
CA PRO A 3 50.12 -5.87 38.67
C PRO A 3 51.59 -6.05 38.24
N ALA A 4 51.78 -6.69 37.08
CA ALA A 4 53.07 -6.82 36.44
C ALA A 4 53.52 -5.47 35.81
N PRO A 5 54.85 -5.29 35.62
CA PRO A 5 55.55 -4.01 35.73
C PRO A 5 55.70 -3.25 34.40
N ASN A 6 55.84 -1.92 34.47
CA ASN A 6 56.60 -1.15 33.48
C ASN A 6 58.09 -1.28 33.83
N PRO A 7 58.99 -1.56 32.86
CA PRO A 7 59.98 -0.54 32.45
C PRO A 7 60.56 -0.77 31.02
N PRO A 8 61.56 0.01 30.53
CA PRO A 8 62.05 1.31 30.99
C PRO A 8 62.06 2.41 29.91
N LEU A 9 62.07 3.65 30.39
CA LEU A 9 62.73 4.78 29.74
C LEU A 9 64.24 4.60 29.88
N ASP A 10 64.99 4.83 28.81
CA ASP A 10 66.37 5.29 28.91
C ASP A 10 66.52 6.55 28.04
N SER A 11 66.83 7.63 28.76
CA SER A 11 67.72 8.73 28.43
C SER A 11 68.99 8.22 27.71
N ASP A 12 69.76 8.98 26.95
CA ASP A 12 70.17 10.35 27.17
C ASP A 12 70.97 10.80 25.93
N ASP A 13 71.23 12.09 25.92
CA ASP A 13 72.43 12.73 25.39
C ASP A 13 72.46 13.36 23.97
N SER A 14 73.02 14.55 24.08
CA SER A 14 73.27 15.66 23.19
C SER A 14 74.28 15.37 22.08
N SER A 15 74.17 16.12 20.99
CA SER A 15 75.23 17.03 20.49
C SER A 15 75.02 17.34 19.00
N GLU A 16 75.11 18.64 18.71
CA GLU A 16 75.32 19.21 17.39
C GLU A 16 76.79 18.95 16.98
N ASP A 17 77.05 18.53 15.74
CA ASP A 17 77.87 19.28 14.77
C ASP A 17 78.37 18.42 13.58
N GLU A 18 78.19 19.03 12.40
CA GLU A 18 79.05 19.05 11.20
C GLU A 18 79.85 17.80 10.78
N SER A 19 79.52 17.27 9.59
CA SER A 19 80.47 17.23 8.46
C SER A 19 79.79 16.76 7.17
N ASP A 20 79.89 17.61 6.15
CA ASP A 20 79.55 17.32 4.76
C ASP A 20 80.63 16.44 4.08
N GLN A 21 80.21 15.79 2.97
CA GLN A 21 80.97 15.03 1.95
C GLN A 21 81.12 13.53 2.27
N GLU A 22 80.56 12.57 1.54
CA GLU A 22 80.59 12.36 0.08
C GLU A 22 79.40 11.50 -0.42
N GLU A 23 78.92 11.78 -1.63
CA GLU A 23 77.83 11.10 -2.32
C GLU A 23 78.27 9.79 -3.01
N GLN A 24 77.41 8.75 -2.99
CA GLN A 24 77.03 7.92 -4.15
C GLN A 24 75.85 6.99 -3.76
N ALA A 25 74.61 7.26 -4.19
CA ALA A 25 73.98 6.80 -5.43
C ALA A 25 73.07 5.56 -5.26
N THR A 26 71.83 5.79 -4.79
CA THR A 26 70.66 4.90 -5.05
C THR A 26 69.40 5.77 -5.22
N GLY A 27 68.45 5.33 -6.06
CA GLY A 27 67.30 6.05 -6.64
C GLY A 27 66.25 6.72 -5.73
N TRP A 28 66.66 7.26 -4.58
CA TRP A 28 65.84 8.00 -3.62
C TRP A 28 65.79 9.52 -3.89
N LYS A 29 66.54 10.03 -4.87
CA LYS A 29 66.73 11.48 -5.12
C LYS A 29 65.66 12.18 -5.98
N THR A 30 64.69 11.49 -6.58
CA THR A 30 63.69 12.16 -7.46
C THR A 30 62.58 12.87 -6.70
N TYR A 31 62.18 12.39 -5.51
CA TYR A 31 61.07 12.96 -4.73
C TYR A 31 61.44 14.20 -3.89
N TYR A 32 62.74 14.44 -3.66
CA TYR A 32 63.23 15.53 -2.81
C TYR A 32 63.98 16.63 -3.56
N ARG A 33 64.20 16.46 -4.86
CA ARG A 33 64.76 17.52 -5.71
C ARG A 33 63.83 18.75 -5.65
N PRO A 34 64.33 19.98 -5.51
CA PRO A 34 63.55 21.21 -5.70
C PRO A 34 62.99 21.32 -7.13
N PRO A 35 61.71 21.68 -7.33
CA PRO A 35 61.18 21.89 -8.68
C PRO A 35 61.95 23.00 -9.41
N THR A 36 62.06 22.91 -10.72
CA THR A 36 62.54 24.07 -11.50
C THR A 36 61.47 25.17 -11.46
N ILE A 37 61.86 26.42 -11.74
CA ILE A 37 60.91 27.55 -11.80
C ILE A 37 59.78 27.22 -12.80
N HIS A 38 60.14 26.70 -13.98
CA HIS A 38 59.17 26.32 -15.00
C HIS A 38 58.25 25.17 -14.55
N GLU A 39 58.78 24.14 -13.87
CA GLU A 39 57.96 23.06 -13.30
C GLU A 39 56.96 23.58 -12.25
N ALA A 40 57.39 24.54 -11.42
CA ALA A 40 56.56 25.14 -10.38
C ALA A 40 55.45 26.01 -10.96
N GLU A 41 55.75 26.83 -11.97
CA GLU A 41 54.76 27.66 -12.67
C GLU A 41 53.72 26.82 -13.41
N ALA A 42 54.16 25.79 -14.14
CA ALA A 42 53.27 24.88 -14.86
C ALA A 42 52.36 24.10 -13.88
N ALA A 43 52.89 23.66 -12.75
CA ALA A 43 52.09 22.99 -11.72
C ALA A 43 51.06 23.92 -11.09
N LEU A 44 51.42 25.18 -10.80
CA LEU A 44 50.46 26.18 -10.27
C LEU A 44 49.32 26.45 -11.24
N GLN A 45 49.61 26.57 -12.54
CA GLN A 45 48.58 26.77 -13.56
C GLN A 45 47.61 25.59 -13.63
N LYS A 46 48.13 24.35 -13.57
CA LYS A 46 47.30 23.13 -13.55
C LYS A 46 46.43 23.03 -12.29
N ILE A 47 46.98 23.38 -11.12
CA ILE A 47 46.21 23.41 -9.86
C ILE A 47 45.08 24.45 -9.97
N ASP A 48 45.35 25.62 -10.53
CA ASP A 48 44.33 26.64 -10.72
C ASP A 48 43.22 26.19 -11.67
N GLN A 49 43.55 25.53 -12.76
CA GLN A 49 42.55 24.93 -13.68
C GLN A 49 41.72 23.82 -13.00
N ALA A 50 42.33 23.04 -12.09
CA ALA A 50 41.65 21.98 -11.37
C ALA A 50 40.71 22.49 -10.27
N VAL A 51 41.04 23.64 -9.65
CA VAL A 51 40.27 24.22 -8.54
C VAL A 51 39.22 25.22 -9.03
N ARG A 52 39.46 25.90 -10.16
CA ARG A 52 38.57 26.94 -10.68
C ARG A 52 38.58 27.04 -12.21
N THR A 53 37.42 27.32 -12.79
CA THR A 53 37.25 27.60 -14.22
C THR A 53 36.79 29.05 -14.42
N PRO A 54 37.44 29.85 -15.29
CA PRO A 54 37.01 31.22 -15.56
C PRO A 54 35.64 31.25 -16.27
N ARG A 55 34.82 32.26 -15.95
CA ARG A 55 33.52 32.48 -16.63
C ARG A 55 33.67 33.51 -17.75
N PRO A 56 32.92 33.39 -18.86
CA PRO A 56 32.88 34.40 -19.92
C PRO A 56 32.45 35.79 -19.44
N SER A 57 31.63 35.85 -18.38
CA SER A 57 31.10 37.09 -17.80
C SER A 57 32.03 37.77 -16.77
N GLY A 58 33.27 37.29 -16.63
CA GLY A 58 34.15 37.64 -15.51
C GLY A 58 33.87 36.81 -14.24
N GLY A 59 34.92 36.62 -13.43
CA GLY A 59 34.89 35.78 -12.22
C GLY A 59 35.22 34.29 -12.47
N TYR A 60 35.18 33.48 -11.40
CA TYR A 60 35.55 32.06 -11.41
C TYR A 60 34.43 31.15 -10.87
N LEU A 61 34.27 29.98 -11.47
CA LEU A 61 33.50 28.86 -10.92
C LEU A 61 34.44 27.89 -10.21
N TYR A 62 34.23 27.62 -8.92
CA TYR A 62 35.06 26.69 -8.14
C TYR A 62 34.58 25.24 -8.27
N ALA A 63 35.52 24.31 -8.42
CA ALA A 63 35.24 22.88 -8.49
C ALA A 63 34.76 22.33 -7.13
N LYS A 64 33.74 21.45 -7.15
CA LYS A 64 33.27 20.73 -5.95
C LYS A 64 34.22 19.58 -5.62
N LEU A 65 35.36 19.90 -4.99
CA LEU A 65 36.33 18.91 -4.52
C LEU A 65 36.01 18.48 -3.07
N ASP A 66 36.29 17.21 -2.74
CA ASP A 66 36.18 16.75 -1.35
C ASP A 66 37.21 17.47 -0.45
N ARG A 67 36.94 17.48 0.86
CA ARG A 67 37.74 18.20 1.84
C ARG A 67 39.24 17.84 1.78
N VAL A 68 39.56 16.56 1.63
CA VAL A 68 40.95 16.07 1.66
C VAL A 68 41.68 16.51 0.39
N THR A 69 41.03 16.41 -0.76
CA THR A 69 41.58 16.85 -2.04
C THR A 69 41.82 18.36 -2.06
N ASN A 70 40.88 19.16 -1.54
CA ASN A 70 41.03 20.61 -1.40
C ASN A 70 42.19 21.02 -0.48
N GLU A 71 42.31 20.38 0.69
CA GLU A 71 43.42 20.63 1.63
C GLU A 71 44.79 20.35 0.97
N ARG A 72 44.89 19.24 0.20
CA ARG A 72 46.11 18.87 -0.52
C ARG A 72 46.50 19.87 -1.61
N TYR A 73 45.56 20.28 -2.46
CA TYR A 73 45.83 21.30 -3.49
C TYR A 73 46.27 22.61 -2.87
N SER A 74 45.61 23.03 -1.78
CA SER A 74 45.96 24.24 -1.05
C SER A 74 47.39 24.18 -0.48
N ALA A 75 47.80 23.02 0.02
CA ALA A 75 49.14 22.82 0.58
C ALA A 75 50.24 22.87 -0.49
N ILE A 76 50.01 22.24 -1.64
CA ILE A 76 50.96 22.28 -2.78
C ILE A 76 51.03 23.70 -3.35
N LYS A 77 49.89 24.36 -3.54
CA LYS A 77 49.82 25.73 -4.05
C LYS A 77 50.58 26.71 -3.15
N ALA A 78 50.39 26.63 -1.83
CA ALA A 78 51.11 27.46 -0.86
C ALA A 78 52.63 27.22 -0.93
N CYS A 79 53.05 25.95 -1.01
CA CYS A 79 54.46 25.58 -1.11
C CYS A 79 55.11 26.10 -2.40
N LEU A 80 54.45 25.98 -3.55
CA LEU A 80 54.98 26.45 -4.83
C LEU A 80 55.02 27.98 -4.91
N ASN A 81 54.00 28.67 -4.41
CA ASN A 81 53.99 30.14 -4.35
C ASN A 81 55.14 30.68 -3.49
N GLN A 82 55.37 30.09 -2.31
CA GLN A 82 56.48 30.50 -1.44
C GLN A 82 57.85 30.19 -2.04
N PHE A 83 57.95 29.11 -2.81
CA PHE A 83 59.17 28.77 -3.56
C PHE A 83 59.47 29.79 -4.67
N LEU A 84 58.45 30.24 -5.41
CA LEU A 84 58.59 31.20 -6.51
C LEU A 84 58.77 32.65 -6.07
N MET A 85 58.10 33.08 -4.98
CA MET A 85 58.13 34.46 -4.47
C MET A 85 59.52 34.95 -4.00
N ALA A 86 60.51 34.06 -3.91
CA ALA A 86 61.81 34.37 -3.33
C ALA A 86 62.98 34.48 -4.36
N SER A 87 62.75 34.46 -5.67
CA SER A 87 63.85 34.60 -6.65
C SER A 87 64.21 36.08 -6.92
N PRO A 88 65.51 36.48 -6.94
CA PRO A 88 66.65 35.72 -7.51
C PRO A 88 67.41 34.79 -6.54
N LYS A 89 67.10 34.79 -5.24
CA LYS A 89 67.71 33.91 -4.21
C LYS A 89 66.64 33.04 -3.54
N GLY A 90 65.97 32.20 -4.33
CA GLY A 90 64.79 31.42 -3.89
C GLY A 90 64.97 30.73 -2.54
N LYS A 91 63.95 30.76 -1.68
CA LYS A 91 63.87 29.93 -0.47
C LYS A 91 64.04 28.47 -0.87
N ARG A 92 64.82 27.70 -0.11
CA ARG A 92 65.02 26.27 -0.42
C ARG A 92 63.64 25.60 -0.39
N PHE A 93 63.34 24.74 -1.38
CA PHE A 93 62.03 24.06 -1.50
C PHE A 93 61.58 23.37 -0.20
N ILE A 94 62.55 22.90 0.60
CA ILE A 94 62.32 22.36 1.93
C ILE A 94 61.71 23.40 2.87
N GLU A 95 62.26 24.62 2.94
CA GLU A 95 61.74 25.71 3.78
C GLU A 95 60.35 26.15 3.35
N ALA A 96 60.12 26.30 2.04
CA ALA A 96 58.80 26.61 1.49
C ALA A 96 57.74 25.57 1.88
N SER A 97 58.11 24.28 1.90
CA SER A 97 57.18 23.24 2.35
C SER A 97 56.94 23.23 3.87
N LYS A 98 57.93 23.65 4.68
CA LYS A 98 57.77 23.80 6.14
C LYS A 98 56.85 24.98 6.47
N ASP A 99 57.04 26.10 5.79
CA ASP A 99 56.21 27.29 5.93
C ASP A 99 54.76 27.00 5.49
N ALA A 100 54.56 26.30 4.36
CA ALA A 100 53.23 25.87 3.93
C ALA A 100 52.53 24.94 4.94
N ALA A 101 53.26 23.99 5.54
CA ALA A 101 52.72 23.13 6.59
C ALA A 101 52.34 23.92 7.86
N ARG A 102 53.18 24.89 8.26
CA ARG A 102 52.95 25.74 9.43
C ARG A 102 51.70 26.60 9.28
N VAL A 103 51.50 27.21 8.11
CA VAL A 103 50.29 28.02 7.81
C VAL A 103 49.00 27.18 7.91
N GLN A 104 49.08 25.87 7.64
CA GLN A 104 47.94 24.95 7.78
C GLN A 104 47.80 24.34 9.18
N GLY A 105 48.59 24.79 10.17
CA GLY A 105 48.57 24.23 11.52
C GLY A 105 49.04 22.77 11.59
N ARG A 106 49.90 22.34 10.67
CA ARG A 106 50.40 20.95 10.58
C ARG A 106 51.86 20.84 11.02
N LYS A 107 52.23 19.65 11.51
CA LYS A 107 53.60 19.30 11.95
C LYS A 107 54.55 19.14 10.76
N GLU A 108 55.86 19.17 11.02
CA GLU A 108 56.91 19.08 10.00
C GLU A 108 56.90 17.78 9.15
N THR A 109 56.35 16.69 9.70
CA THR A 109 56.10 15.45 8.95
C THR A 109 55.16 15.68 7.76
N TYR A 110 54.21 16.60 7.88
CA TYR A 110 53.32 16.99 6.79
C TYR A 110 54.06 17.73 5.67
N ALA A 111 55.08 18.53 5.98
CA ALA A 111 55.92 19.19 4.97
C ALA A 111 56.64 18.17 4.06
N ARG A 112 57.08 17.03 4.62
CA ARG A 112 57.64 15.92 3.82
C ARG A 112 56.61 15.37 2.83
N THR A 113 55.37 15.24 3.27
CA THR A 113 54.25 14.78 2.44
C THR A 113 53.87 15.81 1.36
N ILE A 114 53.87 17.11 1.68
CA ILE A 114 53.67 18.18 0.68
C ILE A 114 54.70 18.08 -0.43
N ARG A 115 55.99 17.86 -0.12
CA ARG A 115 57.04 17.70 -1.14
C ARG A 115 56.79 16.49 -2.04
N LYS A 116 56.41 15.35 -1.45
CA LYS A 116 56.03 14.14 -2.20
C LYS A 116 54.84 14.38 -3.12
N TRP A 117 53.78 15.03 -2.62
CA TRP A 117 52.62 15.37 -3.44
C TRP A 117 52.95 16.35 -4.55
N THR A 118 53.77 17.36 -4.26
CA THR A 118 54.21 18.35 -5.24
C THR A 118 54.97 17.66 -6.37
N ARG A 119 55.91 16.75 -6.05
CA ARG A 119 56.65 16.01 -7.07
C ARG A 119 55.80 15.03 -7.86
N HIS A 120 54.94 14.28 -7.17
CA HIS A 120 54.00 13.39 -7.85
C HIS A 120 53.09 14.18 -8.80
N PHE A 121 52.56 15.32 -8.37
CA PHE A 121 51.70 16.18 -9.18
C PHE A 121 52.44 16.78 -10.39
N ILE A 122 53.69 17.21 -10.23
CA ILE A 122 54.52 17.68 -11.35
C ILE A 122 54.73 16.56 -12.39
N GLN A 123 54.94 15.32 -11.94
CA GLN A 123 55.20 14.18 -12.82
C GLN A 123 53.94 13.64 -13.51
N THR A 124 52.83 13.50 -12.78
CA THR A 124 51.64 12.78 -13.26
C THR A 124 50.47 13.70 -13.60
N GLY A 125 50.50 14.96 -13.15
CA GLY A 125 49.37 15.89 -13.25
C GLY A 125 48.21 15.59 -12.28
N CYS A 126 48.34 14.57 -11.43
CA CYS A 126 47.30 14.11 -10.51
C CYS A 126 47.80 14.08 -9.06
N LEU A 127 46.88 14.19 -8.09
CA LEU A 127 47.18 13.91 -6.68
C LEU A 127 47.18 12.40 -6.40
N PRO A 128 47.99 11.88 -5.45
CA PRO A 128 47.92 10.47 -5.08
C PRO A 128 46.56 10.10 -4.47
N SER A 129 46.01 8.96 -4.87
CA SER A 129 44.75 8.40 -4.37
C SER A 129 44.74 8.26 -2.84
N ASN A 130 43.65 8.67 -2.19
CA ASN A 130 43.45 8.43 -0.76
C ASN A 130 42.75 7.07 -0.56
N HIS A 131 43.48 6.04 -0.12
CA HIS A 131 42.92 4.69 0.10
C HIS A 131 42.25 4.51 1.47
N GLN A 132 41.99 5.59 2.20
CA GLN A 132 41.39 5.52 3.53
C GLN A 132 39.88 5.18 3.41
N GLY A 133 39.50 3.97 3.86
CA GLY A 133 38.10 3.51 3.89
C GLY A 133 37.72 2.39 2.91
N TRP A 134 38.63 1.97 2.02
CA TRP A 134 38.35 0.95 0.99
C TRP A 134 38.44 -0.51 1.48
N TRP A 135 38.86 -0.74 2.72
CA TRP A 135 39.14 -2.09 3.24
C TRP A 135 37.90 -2.86 3.75
N ASN A 136 36.70 -2.27 3.69
CA ASN A 136 35.48 -2.80 4.33
C ASN A 136 34.31 -3.09 3.37
N VAL A 137 34.51 -3.06 2.04
CA VAL A 137 33.42 -3.34 1.08
C VAL A 137 33.43 -4.82 0.71
N SER A 138 32.31 -5.51 0.95
CA SER A 138 32.15 -6.93 0.61
C SER A 138 32.13 -7.11 -0.91
N ILE A 139 32.77 -8.15 -1.44
CA ILE A 139 32.65 -8.53 -2.87
C ILE A 139 31.20 -8.78 -3.30
N LEU A 140 30.33 -9.16 -2.36
CA LEU A 140 28.91 -9.35 -2.63
C LEU A 140 28.17 -8.02 -2.89
N GLU A 141 28.76 -6.89 -2.51
CA GLU A 141 28.23 -5.55 -2.77
C GLU A 141 28.60 -5.01 -4.16
N ASP A 142 29.45 -5.73 -4.89
CA ASP A 142 29.67 -5.50 -6.32
C ASP A 142 28.34 -5.60 -7.07
N GLU A 143 28.09 -4.65 -7.97
CA GLU A 143 26.79 -4.46 -8.61
C GLU A 143 26.40 -5.66 -9.50
N ASP A 144 27.36 -6.23 -10.21
CA ASP A 144 27.15 -7.37 -11.12
C ASP A 144 26.90 -8.66 -10.34
N ILE A 145 27.67 -8.88 -9.26
CA ILE A 145 27.49 -10.04 -8.38
C ILE A 145 26.16 -9.94 -7.63
N SER A 146 25.86 -8.75 -7.09
CA SER A 146 24.60 -8.45 -6.39
C SER A 146 23.39 -8.66 -7.30
N GLY A 147 23.45 -8.18 -8.54
CA GLY A 147 22.40 -8.37 -9.55
C GLY A 147 22.10 -9.84 -9.83
N LYS A 148 23.14 -10.68 -9.98
CA LYS A 148 22.98 -12.12 -10.25
C LYS A 148 22.41 -12.89 -9.05
N ILE A 149 22.80 -12.52 -7.82
CA ILE A 149 22.21 -13.13 -6.61
C ILE A 149 20.74 -12.74 -6.48
N LYS A 150 20.37 -11.48 -6.76
CA LYS A 150 18.97 -11.02 -6.73
C LYS A 150 18.11 -11.76 -7.75
N LEU A 151 18.59 -11.95 -8.98
CA LEU A 151 17.89 -12.70 -10.03
C LEU A 151 17.63 -14.16 -9.61
N HIS A 152 18.62 -14.80 -8.97
CA HIS A 152 18.45 -16.16 -8.46
C HIS A 152 17.38 -16.25 -7.36
N LEU A 153 17.36 -15.29 -6.42
CA LEU A 153 16.34 -15.25 -5.37
C LEU A 153 14.93 -14.99 -5.95
N GLN A 154 14.82 -14.21 -7.03
CA GLN A 154 13.55 -14.02 -7.74
C GLN A 154 13.02 -15.33 -8.35
N GLN A 155 13.90 -16.18 -8.90
CA GLN A 155 13.51 -17.49 -9.45
C GLN A 155 13.02 -18.47 -8.38
N ILE A 156 13.55 -18.38 -7.16
CA ILE A 156 13.09 -19.19 -6.01
C ILE A 156 11.74 -18.68 -5.48
N GLY A 157 11.50 -17.38 -5.57
CA GLY A 157 10.23 -16.76 -5.24
C GLY A 157 10.07 -16.39 -3.76
N LYS A 158 8.82 -16.36 -3.30
CA LYS A 158 8.38 -15.69 -2.06
C LYS A 158 9.10 -16.14 -0.78
N LEU A 159 9.55 -17.40 -0.73
CA LEU A 159 10.15 -18.00 0.46
C LEU A 159 11.68 -18.05 0.41
N ALA A 160 12.30 -17.33 -0.53
CA ALA A 160 13.75 -17.27 -0.66
C ALA A 160 14.40 -16.79 0.65
N CYS A 161 15.46 -17.48 1.06
CA CYS A 161 16.12 -17.27 2.34
C CYS A 161 17.64 -17.19 2.19
N ALA A 162 18.32 -16.87 3.29
CA ALA A 162 19.79 -16.79 3.31
C ALA A 162 20.45 -18.12 2.91
N GLN A 163 19.81 -19.27 3.16
CA GLN A 163 20.32 -20.58 2.74
C GLN A 163 20.41 -20.71 1.23
N ASP A 164 19.53 -20.04 0.50
CA ASP A 164 19.49 -20.10 -0.96
C ASP A 164 20.64 -19.31 -1.58
N VAL A 165 21.00 -18.17 -1.00
CA VAL A 165 22.24 -17.45 -1.35
C VAL A 165 23.47 -18.32 -1.09
N VAL A 166 23.51 -19.03 0.04
CA VAL A 166 24.61 -19.95 0.36
C VAL A 166 24.68 -21.11 -0.62
N LYS A 167 23.54 -21.69 -1.03
CA LYS A 167 23.49 -22.78 -2.02
C LYS A 167 23.96 -22.29 -3.40
N PHE A 168 23.46 -21.14 -3.83
CA PHE A 168 23.84 -20.52 -5.11
C PHE A 168 25.35 -20.28 -5.21
N LEU A 169 25.92 -19.69 -4.16
CA LEU A 169 27.35 -19.38 -4.09
C LEU A 169 28.22 -20.56 -3.61
N ARG A 170 27.62 -21.74 -3.40
CA ARG A 170 28.36 -22.99 -3.14
C ARG A 170 28.69 -23.72 -4.43
N ASP A 171 27.90 -23.52 -5.49
CA ASP A 171 28.11 -24.11 -6.81
C ASP A 171 29.48 -23.66 -7.39
N PRO A 172 30.40 -24.60 -7.69
CA PRO A 172 31.70 -24.28 -8.29
C PRO A 172 31.59 -23.50 -9.60
N GLN A 173 30.65 -23.83 -10.48
CA GLN A 173 30.50 -23.15 -11.77
C GLN A 173 30.06 -21.69 -11.60
N VAL A 174 29.18 -21.44 -10.62
CA VAL A 174 28.74 -20.09 -10.27
C VAL A 174 29.89 -19.31 -9.65
N ARG A 175 30.69 -19.92 -8.78
CA ARG A 175 31.85 -19.26 -8.15
C ARG A 175 32.92 -18.87 -9.16
N ASP A 176 33.23 -19.74 -10.11
CA ASP A 176 34.21 -19.48 -11.15
C ASP A 176 33.73 -18.36 -12.10
N ARG A 177 32.44 -18.38 -12.49
CA ARG A 177 31.83 -17.31 -13.30
C ARG A 177 31.75 -15.96 -12.59
N LEU A 178 31.69 -15.93 -11.26
CA LEU A 178 31.55 -14.70 -10.46
C LEU A 178 32.88 -14.24 -9.82
N GLY A 179 33.98 -14.95 -10.01
CA GLY A 179 35.26 -14.64 -9.37
C GLY A 179 35.27 -14.80 -7.85
N ILE A 180 34.39 -15.63 -7.28
CA ILE A 180 34.24 -15.80 -5.83
C ILE A 180 35.08 -16.98 -5.34
N THR A 181 36.24 -16.65 -4.76
CA THR A 181 37.24 -17.64 -4.32
C THR A 181 36.87 -18.36 -3.02
N LYS A 182 36.01 -17.80 -2.17
CA LYS A 182 35.66 -18.39 -0.86
C LYS A 182 34.18 -18.75 -0.77
N LYS A 183 33.89 -19.89 -0.12
CA LYS A 183 32.52 -20.22 0.29
C LYS A 183 32.06 -19.20 1.33
N ILE A 184 30.81 -18.78 1.22
CA ILE A 184 30.22 -17.85 2.18
C ILE A 184 29.48 -18.59 3.29
N SER A 185 29.49 -18.02 4.49
CA SER A 185 28.72 -18.55 5.63
C SER A 185 27.26 -18.08 5.57
N MET A 186 26.38 -18.78 6.29
CA MET A 186 25.00 -18.33 6.51
C MET A 186 24.94 -16.90 7.06
N ARG A 187 25.81 -16.57 8.01
CA ARG A 187 25.86 -15.25 8.64
C ARG A 187 26.27 -14.16 7.65
N THR A 188 27.17 -14.50 6.73
CA THR A 188 27.59 -13.60 5.63
C THR A 188 26.42 -13.33 4.68
N ALA A 189 25.69 -14.38 4.28
CA ALA A 189 24.50 -14.25 3.45
C ALA A 189 23.40 -13.40 4.11
N GLN A 190 23.13 -13.60 5.41
CA GLN A 190 22.15 -12.80 6.16
C GLN A 190 22.53 -11.31 6.22
N ARG A 191 23.80 -11.01 6.56
CA ARG A 191 24.31 -9.64 6.59
C ARG A 191 24.23 -8.97 5.22
N TRP A 192 24.60 -9.70 4.18
CA TRP A 192 24.51 -9.19 2.81
C TRP A 192 23.07 -8.93 2.39
N LEU A 193 22.15 -9.87 2.60
CA LEU A 193 20.72 -9.69 2.30
C LEU A 193 20.18 -8.40 2.95
N SER A 194 20.55 -8.16 4.20
CA SER A 194 20.14 -6.97 4.95
C SER A 194 20.67 -5.67 4.31
N ARG A 195 21.93 -5.68 3.87
CA ARG A 195 22.58 -4.54 3.17
C ARG A 195 22.06 -4.35 1.75
N ALA A 196 21.67 -5.43 1.07
CA ALA A 196 21.06 -5.43 -0.27
C ALA A 196 19.58 -5.03 -0.27
N GLY A 197 19.02 -4.66 0.90
CA GLY A 197 17.65 -4.15 1.04
C GLY A 197 16.60 -5.18 1.42
N PHE A 198 16.97 -6.47 1.56
CA PHE A 198 16.05 -7.52 2.00
C PHE A 198 15.83 -7.45 3.52
N ARG A 199 14.60 -7.74 3.96
CA ARG A 199 14.25 -7.77 5.38
C ARG A 199 13.54 -9.07 5.72
N TRP A 200 14.05 -9.77 6.73
CA TRP A 200 13.34 -10.92 7.30
C TRP A 200 12.21 -10.42 8.20
N ARG A 201 10.97 -10.69 7.81
CA ARG A 201 9.77 -10.35 8.57
C ARG A 201 8.73 -11.46 8.39
N SER A 202 7.85 -11.61 9.36
CA SER A 202 6.60 -12.33 9.13
C SER A 202 5.85 -11.66 7.98
N GLU A 203 5.21 -12.45 7.13
CA GLU A 203 4.41 -11.91 6.04
C GLU A 203 3.38 -10.92 6.61
N PRO A 204 3.36 -9.66 6.14
CA PRO A 204 2.31 -8.74 6.54
C PRO A 204 0.98 -9.32 6.07
N LYS A 205 0.02 -9.52 6.99
CA LYS A 205 -1.37 -9.77 6.63
C LYS A 205 -1.89 -8.50 5.96
N GLY A 206 -1.71 -8.42 4.65
CA GLY A 206 -2.15 -7.31 3.81
C GLY A 206 -3.59 -7.49 3.34
N GLN A 207 -4.10 -6.44 2.70
CA GLN A 207 -5.36 -6.47 1.97
C GLN A 207 -5.35 -7.58 0.90
N TYR A 208 -6.51 -8.21 0.66
CA TYR A 208 -6.69 -9.16 -0.45
C TYR A 208 -6.55 -8.41 -1.78
N PHE A 209 -5.32 -8.30 -2.29
CA PHE A 209 -5.05 -7.66 -3.59
C PHE A 209 -5.41 -8.59 -4.76
N ASP A 210 -5.58 -9.89 -4.48
CA ASP A 210 -6.03 -10.85 -5.49
C ASP A 210 -7.50 -10.56 -5.85
N GLY A 211 -7.72 -10.14 -7.09
CA GLY A 211 -9.02 -9.76 -7.62
C GLY A 211 -9.30 -8.25 -7.69
N HIS A 212 -8.44 -7.41 -7.10
CA HIS A 212 -8.60 -5.95 -7.04
C HIS A 212 -8.66 -5.30 -8.43
N GLU A 213 -7.87 -5.82 -9.38
CA GLU A 213 -7.80 -5.34 -10.77
C GLU A 213 -8.45 -6.29 -11.78
N ARG A 214 -9.32 -7.20 -11.31
CA ARG A 214 -10.12 -8.01 -12.24
C ARG A 214 -11.02 -7.11 -13.09
N LYS A 215 -11.12 -7.43 -14.39
CA LYS A 215 -11.87 -6.61 -15.38
C LYS A 215 -13.30 -6.30 -14.94
N ASP A 216 -14.04 -7.28 -14.42
CA ASP A 216 -15.42 -7.08 -13.94
C ASP A 216 -15.49 -6.17 -12.70
N VAL A 217 -14.54 -6.32 -11.78
CA VAL A 217 -14.42 -5.49 -10.56
C VAL A 217 -14.07 -4.06 -10.91
N VAL A 218 -13.08 -3.84 -11.78
CA VAL A 218 -12.67 -2.51 -12.25
C VAL A 218 -13.79 -1.83 -13.03
N THR A 219 -14.51 -2.59 -13.86
CA THR A 219 -15.66 -2.08 -14.61
C THR A 219 -16.72 -1.57 -13.63
N TYR A 220 -17.11 -2.36 -12.64
CA TYR A 220 -18.07 -1.94 -11.62
C TYR A 220 -17.58 -0.74 -10.80
N ARG A 221 -16.29 -0.75 -10.39
CA ARG A 221 -15.65 0.36 -9.67
C ARG A 221 -15.75 1.66 -10.46
N GLN A 222 -15.30 1.67 -11.72
CA GLN A 222 -15.23 2.89 -12.53
C GLN A 222 -16.54 3.34 -13.15
N GLN A 223 -17.42 2.41 -13.49
CA GLN A 223 -18.66 2.74 -14.21
C GLN A 223 -19.88 2.87 -13.29
N THR A 224 -19.81 2.35 -12.06
CA THR A 224 -20.97 2.33 -11.15
C THR A 224 -20.64 2.99 -9.82
N TYR A 225 -19.71 2.42 -9.05
CA TYR A 225 -19.51 2.85 -7.67
C TYR A 225 -18.87 4.24 -7.54
N ILE A 226 -17.74 4.48 -8.20
CA ILE A 226 -17.04 5.77 -8.12
C ILE A 226 -17.90 6.91 -8.67
N PRO A 227 -18.53 6.80 -9.86
CA PRO A 227 -19.46 7.83 -10.33
C PRO A 227 -20.61 8.12 -9.37
N PHE A 228 -21.20 7.07 -8.76
CA PHE A 228 -22.27 7.23 -7.78
C PHE A 228 -21.81 8.01 -6.54
N ILE A 229 -20.67 7.64 -5.94
CA ILE A 229 -20.13 8.35 -4.77
C ILE A 229 -19.77 9.79 -5.12
N LYS A 230 -19.25 10.04 -6.32
CA LYS A 230 -18.93 11.38 -6.83
C LYS A 230 -20.16 12.25 -7.08
N ALA A 231 -21.24 11.68 -7.62
CA ALA A 231 -22.50 12.41 -7.83
C ALA A 231 -23.09 12.94 -6.51
N LEU A 232 -22.89 12.20 -5.42
CA LEU A 232 -23.36 12.59 -4.09
C LEU A 232 -22.45 13.59 -3.38
N GLU A 233 -21.19 13.72 -3.79
CA GLU A 233 -20.15 14.53 -3.12
C GLU A 233 -20.60 15.96 -2.80
N ARG A 234 -21.21 16.64 -3.77
CA ARG A 234 -21.69 18.02 -3.65
C ARG A 234 -22.66 18.21 -2.47
N ARG A 235 -23.48 17.19 -2.17
CA ARG A 235 -24.51 17.22 -1.13
C ARG A 235 -24.04 16.64 0.21
N ARG A 236 -22.74 16.35 0.38
CA ARG A 236 -22.18 15.79 1.62
C ARG A 236 -21.16 16.74 2.25
N THR A 237 -20.99 16.62 3.56
CA THR A 237 -19.80 17.15 4.23
C THR A 237 -18.60 16.28 3.89
N ILE A 238 -17.61 16.85 3.21
CA ILE A 238 -16.31 16.21 2.97
C ILE A 238 -15.35 16.67 4.06
N TYR A 239 -14.62 15.73 4.65
CA TYR A 239 -13.64 16.01 5.71
C TYR A 239 -12.21 15.94 5.17
N ASN A 240 -11.33 16.79 5.69
CA ASN A 240 -9.91 16.74 5.40
C ASN A 240 -9.16 15.75 6.33
N GLN A 241 -7.84 15.61 6.15
CA GLN A 241 -6.99 14.70 6.93
C GLN A 241 -7.01 14.93 8.46
N ASP A 242 -7.41 16.12 8.89
CA ASP A 242 -7.51 16.50 10.30
C ASP A 242 -8.90 16.21 10.88
N GLY A 243 -9.85 15.76 10.05
CA GLY A 243 -11.23 15.44 10.44
C GLY A 243 -12.10 16.69 10.57
N ILE A 244 -11.72 17.78 9.90
CA ILE A 244 -12.46 19.05 9.84
C ILE A 244 -13.11 19.15 8.45
N PRO A 245 -14.31 19.73 8.30
CA PRO A 245 -14.89 19.98 6.98
C PRO A 245 -13.89 20.67 6.04
N ASP A 246 -13.72 20.11 4.85
CA ASP A 246 -12.73 20.57 3.88
C ASP A 246 -13.20 21.90 3.25
N PRO A 247 -12.50 23.02 3.51
CA PRO A 247 -12.90 24.32 2.96
C PRO A 247 -12.79 24.38 1.43
N THR A 248 -12.02 23.48 0.80
CA THR A 248 -11.89 23.40 -0.65
C THR A 248 -13.03 22.63 -1.31
N ARG A 249 -13.75 21.80 -0.54
CA ARG A 249 -14.89 20.98 -0.99
C ARG A 249 -16.11 21.26 -0.12
N PRO A 250 -16.62 22.50 -0.09
CA PRO A 250 -17.80 22.83 0.71
C PRO A 250 -19.03 22.15 0.13
N MET A 251 -19.93 21.73 1.02
CA MET A 251 -21.24 21.24 0.62
C MET A 251 -22.02 22.36 -0.07
N ARG A 252 -22.62 22.05 -1.21
CA ARG A 252 -23.45 22.98 -2.00
C ARG A 252 -24.80 22.34 -2.23
N LEU A 253 -25.88 22.97 -1.81
CA LEU A 253 -27.24 22.47 -2.02
C LEU A 253 -27.99 23.42 -2.95
N PHE A 254 -28.72 22.87 -3.92
CA PHE A 254 -29.69 23.64 -4.69
C PHE A 254 -31.00 23.76 -3.91
N PRO A 255 -31.86 24.74 -4.26
CA PRO A 255 -33.17 24.88 -3.64
C PRO A 255 -33.96 23.56 -3.65
N GLY A 256 -34.49 23.15 -2.50
CA GLY A 256 -35.23 21.90 -2.33
C GLY A 256 -34.38 20.65 -2.06
N GLU A 257 -33.04 20.72 -2.17
CA GLU A 257 -32.18 19.57 -1.89
C GLU A 257 -31.86 19.41 -0.40
N LYS A 258 -31.85 18.15 0.06
CA LYS A 258 -31.38 17.77 1.39
C LYS A 258 -29.89 17.38 1.35
N PRO A 259 -29.09 17.61 2.41
CA PRO A 259 -27.78 16.99 2.54
C PRO A 259 -27.90 15.46 2.53
N VAL A 260 -26.86 14.77 2.07
CA VAL A 260 -26.81 13.31 1.96
C VAL A 260 -25.93 12.73 3.07
N ILE A 261 -26.38 11.66 3.72
CA ILE A 261 -25.57 10.82 4.60
C ILE A 261 -25.40 9.44 3.97
N ILE A 262 -24.15 8.98 3.89
CA ILE A 262 -23.82 7.62 3.52
C ILE A 262 -23.50 6.83 4.79
N TRP A 263 -24.30 5.80 5.03
CA TRP A 263 -24.12 4.83 6.11
C TRP A 263 -23.38 3.61 5.59
N PHE A 264 -22.14 3.42 6.03
CA PHE A 264 -21.36 2.23 5.72
C PHE A 264 -21.66 1.14 6.75
N HIS A 265 -22.00 -0.04 6.26
CA HIS A 265 -22.25 -1.25 7.04
C HIS A 265 -21.13 -2.25 6.87
N ASP A 266 -20.84 -3.00 7.94
CA ASP A 266 -19.94 -4.15 7.92
C ASP A 266 -20.09 -4.96 9.23
N GLU A 267 -19.60 -6.20 9.21
CA GLU A 267 -19.54 -7.10 10.36
C GLU A 267 -18.11 -7.38 10.82
N SER A 268 -17.89 -7.28 12.13
CA SER A 268 -16.59 -7.61 12.72
C SER A 268 -16.71 -8.59 13.87
N ILE A 269 -15.87 -9.62 13.83
CA ILE A 269 -15.73 -10.62 14.91
C ILE A 269 -14.61 -10.20 15.88
N PHE A 270 -14.92 -10.27 17.17
CA PHE A 270 -13.99 -10.11 18.28
C PHE A 270 -13.80 -11.46 18.98
N TYR A 271 -12.55 -11.85 19.18
CA TYR A 271 -12.18 -13.13 19.78
C TYR A 271 -11.63 -12.94 21.18
N ALA A 272 -11.99 -13.84 22.10
CA ALA A 272 -11.54 -13.82 23.49
C ALA A 272 -10.01 -13.82 23.64
N ASN A 273 -9.32 -14.48 22.71
CA ASN A 273 -7.86 -14.58 22.71
C ASN A 273 -7.16 -13.56 21.79
N ASP A 274 -7.88 -12.65 21.11
CA ASP A 274 -7.25 -11.53 20.39
C ASP A 274 -6.71 -10.51 21.41
N ARG A 275 -5.46 -10.69 21.82
CA ARG A 275 -4.81 -9.94 22.90
C ARG A 275 -3.47 -9.38 22.47
N ARG A 276 -2.96 -8.44 23.27
CA ARG A 276 -1.59 -7.95 23.15
C ARG A 276 -0.61 -9.12 23.31
N THR A 277 0.13 -9.43 22.25
CA THR A 277 1.09 -10.56 22.21
C THR A 277 2.51 -10.16 22.61
N VAL A 278 2.78 -8.87 22.81
CA VAL A 278 4.11 -8.33 23.16
C VAL A 278 4.06 -7.64 24.52
N ARG A 279 4.83 -8.15 25.48
CA ARG A 279 4.99 -7.57 26.83
C ARG A 279 6.44 -7.65 27.29
N TRP A 280 6.76 -6.83 28.29
CA TRP A 280 8.00 -6.98 29.05
C TRP A 280 7.86 -8.21 29.97
N VAL A 281 8.89 -9.04 30.00
CA VAL A 281 8.93 -10.30 30.75
C VAL A 281 10.19 -10.24 31.62
N TYR A 282 10.05 -10.56 32.91
CA TYR A 282 11.18 -10.59 33.82
C TYR A 282 12.08 -11.79 33.51
N ILE A 283 13.41 -11.68 33.73
CA ILE A 283 14.39 -12.70 33.31
C ILE A 283 14.14 -14.09 33.93
N GLY A 284 13.49 -14.15 35.09
CA GLY A 284 13.13 -15.41 35.77
C GLY A 284 11.73 -15.93 35.47
N GLU A 285 10.97 -15.28 34.58
CA GLU A 285 9.60 -15.69 34.27
C GLU A 285 9.58 -16.80 33.22
N HIS A 286 8.99 -17.95 33.58
CA HIS A 286 8.85 -19.08 32.67
C HIS A 286 7.77 -18.81 31.60
N PRO A 287 7.99 -19.25 30.33
CA PRO A 287 7.00 -19.09 29.28
C PRO A 287 5.69 -19.82 29.65
N THR A 288 4.61 -19.08 29.81
CA THR A 288 3.28 -19.68 29.96
C THR A 288 2.77 -20.12 28.58
N PRO A 289 2.28 -21.37 28.41
CA PRO A 289 1.70 -21.81 27.15
C PRO A 289 0.53 -20.93 26.72
N PHE A 290 0.49 -20.54 25.45
CA PHE A 290 -0.66 -19.85 24.88
C PHE A 290 -1.89 -20.77 24.90
N LYS A 291 -3.06 -20.21 25.22
CA LYS A 291 -4.34 -20.94 25.05
C LYS A 291 -4.52 -21.25 23.56
N LYS A 292 -4.76 -22.53 23.24
CA LYS A 292 -4.95 -22.99 21.86
C LYS A 292 -6.26 -22.45 21.29
N GLY A 293 -6.22 -21.94 20.06
CA GLY A 293 -7.39 -21.40 19.35
C GLY A 293 -7.75 -19.96 19.74
N GLU A 294 -8.73 -19.39 19.04
CA GLU A 294 -9.13 -17.98 19.21
C GLU A 294 -10.09 -17.76 20.39
N GLY A 295 -10.60 -18.84 20.99
CA GLY A 295 -11.54 -18.80 22.11
C GLY A 295 -12.97 -18.46 21.69
N CYS A 296 -13.81 -18.05 22.65
CA CYS A 296 -15.17 -17.59 22.35
C CYS A 296 -15.11 -16.31 21.49
N SER A 297 -16.12 -16.12 20.63
CA SER A 297 -16.22 -14.98 19.74
C SER A 297 -17.57 -14.29 19.83
N ILE A 298 -17.57 -13.00 19.52
CA ILE A 298 -18.78 -12.20 19.32
C ILE A 298 -18.67 -11.48 17.98
N MET A 299 -19.75 -11.52 17.20
CA MET A 299 -19.91 -10.77 15.96
C MET A 299 -20.70 -9.50 16.26
N ILE A 300 -20.24 -8.37 15.76
CA ILE A 300 -20.93 -7.09 15.83
C ILE A 300 -21.12 -6.58 14.40
N ALA A 301 -22.36 -6.24 14.04
CA ALA A 301 -22.74 -5.59 12.79
C ALA A 301 -23.34 -4.21 13.12
N ASP A 302 -22.91 -3.15 12.44
CA ASP A 302 -23.42 -1.79 12.69
C ASP A 302 -23.25 -0.91 11.45
N PHE A 303 -23.83 0.29 11.51
CA PHE A 303 -23.71 1.32 10.48
C PHE A 303 -22.95 2.53 11.01
N VAL A 304 -22.13 3.14 10.15
CA VAL A 304 -21.37 4.33 10.51
C VAL A 304 -21.34 5.36 9.38
N CYS A 305 -21.34 6.64 9.73
CA CYS A 305 -21.01 7.72 8.81
C CYS A 305 -20.00 8.68 9.43
N ALA A 306 -19.30 9.46 8.60
CA ALA A 306 -18.33 10.44 9.08
C ALA A 306 -18.97 11.63 9.82
N GLU A 307 -20.23 11.95 9.51
CA GLU A 307 -20.95 13.09 10.07
C GLU A 307 -21.37 12.84 11.52
N LEU A 308 -22.07 11.73 11.75
CA LEU A 308 -22.75 11.40 13.01
C LEU A 308 -22.06 10.27 13.79
N GLY A 309 -21.13 9.54 13.17
CA GLY A 309 -20.52 8.35 13.76
C GLY A 309 -21.45 7.14 13.66
N TRP A 310 -21.48 6.30 14.69
CA TRP A 310 -22.34 5.12 14.75
C TRP A 310 -23.82 5.51 14.63
N LEU A 311 -24.62 4.72 13.89
CA LEU A 311 -26.04 5.00 13.73
C LEU A 311 -26.79 4.82 15.05
N ARG A 312 -27.20 5.93 15.66
CA ARG A 312 -27.98 5.99 16.89
C ARG A 312 -29.12 6.98 16.75
N GLY A 313 -30.26 6.69 17.39
CA GLY A 313 -31.34 7.67 17.55
C GLY A 313 -30.85 8.87 18.37
N ARG A 314 -31.51 10.03 18.25
CA ARG A 314 -31.15 11.24 19.01
C ARG A 314 -31.29 11.05 20.53
N ASN A 315 -32.14 10.10 20.94
CA ASN A 315 -32.29 9.68 22.34
C ASN A 315 -31.09 8.87 22.87
N GLY A 316 -30.18 8.43 22.00
CA GLY A 316 -29.01 7.62 22.35
C GLY A 316 -29.32 6.15 22.68
N SER A 317 -30.59 5.78 22.87
CA SER A 317 -31.02 4.42 23.21
C SER A 317 -31.32 3.56 21.99
N GLU A 318 -31.80 4.16 20.90
CA GLU A 318 -32.12 3.41 19.68
C GLU A 318 -30.88 3.17 18.83
N SER A 319 -30.76 1.94 18.33
CA SER A 319 -29.58 1.45 17.65
C SER A 319 -29.96 0.33 16.69
N ALA A 320 -29.43 0.38 15.46
CA ALA A 320 -29.51 -0.73 14.52
C ALA A 320 -28.39 -1.77 14.73
N ARG A 321 -27.48 -1.58 15.71
CA ARG A 321 -26.39 -2.52 16.00
C ARG A 321 -26.92 -3.91 16.36
N VAL A 322 -26.37 -4.93 15.71
CA VAL A 322 -26.56 -6.34 16.09
C VAL A 322 -25.29 -6.84 16.75
N ALA A 323 -25.43 -7.53 17.88
CA ALA A 323 -24.32 -8.16 18.59
C ALA A 323 -24.69 -9.58 19.01
N MET A 324 -24.17 -10.57 18.29
CA MET A 324 -24.55 -11.98 18.39
C MET A 324 -23.34 -12.91 18.54
N TYR A 325 -23.54 -14.06 19.17
CA TYR A 325 -22.54 -15.10 19.28
C TYR A 325 -22.66 -16.07 18.09
N PRO A 326 -21.71 -16.08 17.14
CA PRO A 326 -21.83 -16.90 15.94
C PRO A 326 -21.65 -18.39 16.26
N GLY A 327 -22.47 -19.23 15.64
CA GLY A 327 -22.38 -20.70 15.70
C GLY A 327 -23.75 -21.37 15.70
N ALA A 328 -23.82 -22.60 15.18
CA ALA A 328 -25.06 -23.39 15.13
C ALA A 328 -25.64 -23.64 16.54
N ASP A 329 -24.78 -23.93 17.52
CA ASP A 329 -25.16 -24.14 18.93
C ASP A 329 -25.23 -22.83 19.74
N LYS A 330 -25.33 -21.67 19.06
CA LYS A 330 -25.39 -20.33 19.68
C LYS A 330 -26.53 -19.52 19.08
N ASP A 331 -26.28 -18.26 18.69
CA ASP A 331 -27.31 -17.38 18.12
C ASP A 331 -27.55 -17.63 16.62
N GLY A 332 -26.90 -18.64 16.03
CA GLY A 332 -26.92 -18.95 14.60
C GLY A 332 -25.94 -18.12 13.78
N TYR A 333 -26.24 -17.96 12.49
CA TYR A 333 -25.47 -17.14 11.55
C TYR A 333 -26.22 -15.85 11.23
N PHE A 334 -25.49 -14.82 10.78
CA PHE A 334 -26.10 -13.57 10.33
C PHE A 334 -26.62 -13.73 8.90
N THR A 335 -27.84 -14.22 8.77
CA THR A 335 -28.46 -14.54 7.48
C THR A 335 -28.94 -13.29 6.74
N ASN A 336 -29.22 -13.41 5.43
CA ASN A 336 -29.76 -12.29 4.65
C ASN A 336 -31.03 -11.70 5.27
N GLU A 337 -31.90 -12.54 5.84
CA GLU A 337 -33.14 -12.12 6.49
C GLU A 337 -32.85 -11.23 7.70
N ARG A 338 -31.79 -11.55 8.48
CA ARG A 338 -31.33 -10.72 9.60
C ARG A 338 -30.68 -9.41 9.13
N VAL A 339 -29.91 -9.44 8.04
CA VAL A 339 -29.33 -8.23 7.44
C VAL A 339 -30.43 -7.28 6.95
N VAL A 340 -31.46 -7.83 6.27
CA VAL A 340 -32.61 -7.04 5.80
C VAL A 340 -33.42 -6.49 6.98
N LEU A 341 -33.61 -7.25 8.05
CA LEU A 341 -34.25 -6.75 9.27
C LEU A 341 -33.45 -5.58 9.87
N GLN A 342 -32.13 -5.74 9.98
CA GLN A 342 -31.24 -4.68 10.47
C GLN A 342 -31.33 -3.40 9.61
N LEU A 343 -31.43 -3.56 8.29
CA LEU A 343 -31.64 -2.43 7.37
C LEU A 343 -32.97 -1.72 7.63
N ARG A 344 -34.07 -2.47 7.89
CA ARG A 344 -35.37 -1.86 8.22
C ARG A 344 -35.29 -1.03 9.49
N ASP A 345 -34.65 -1.56 10.53
CA ASP A 345 -34.46 -0.85 11.79
C ASP A 345 -33.60 0.41 11.59
N ALA A 346 -32.53 0.30 10.80
CA ALA A 346 -31.68 1.44 10.45
C ALA A 346 -32.44 2.52 9.68
N ILE A 347 -33.26 2.14 8.69
CA ILE A 347 -34.08 3.06 7.91
C ILE A 347 -35.10 3.77 8.79
N LYS A 348 -35.77 3.03 9.68
CA LYS A 348 -36.70 3.61 10.66
C LYS A 348 -36.01 4.68 11.52
N ILE A 349 -34.86 4.35 12.09
CA ILE A 349 -34.09 5.29 12.94
C ILE A 349 -33.75 6.56 12.14
N VAL A 350 -33.27 6.44 10.90
CA VAL A 350 -32.85 7.64 10.16
C VAL A 350 -34.02 8.49 9.69
N GLN A 351 -35.17 7.89 9.36
CA GLN A 351 -36.37 8.62 8.98
C GLN A 351 -36.98 9.38 10.17
N GLU A 352 -36.97 8.78 11.37
CA GLU A 352 -37.51 9.40 12.58
C GLU A 352 -36.57 10.47 13.14
N HIS A 353 -35.27 10.17 13.23
CA HIS A 353 -34.32 11.02 13.93
C HIS A 353 -33.53 11.96 13.03
N PHE A 354 -33.44 11.68 11.73
CA PHE A 354 -32.63 12.44 10.79
C PHE A 354 -33.37 12.83 9.48
N PRO A 355 -34.66 13.24 9.52
CA PRO A 355 -35.47 13.48 8.32
C PRO A 355 -34.97 14.64 7.45
N GLN A 356 -34.09 15.49 7.98
CA GLN A 356 -33.45 16.57 7.23
C GLN A 356 -32.43 16.08 6.19
N PHE A 357 -32.04 14.80 6.23
CA PHE A 357 -31.07 14.22 5.32
C PHE A 357 -31.72 13.28 4.29
N THR A 358 -31.05 13.09 3.16
CA THR A 358 -31.25 11.93 2.28
C THR A 358 -30.26 10.85 2.69
N HIS A 359 -30.73 9.60 2.83
CA HIS A 359 -29.92 8.50 3.33
C HIS A 359 -29.61 7.46 2.25
N VAL A 360 -28.34 7.06 2.20
CA VAL A 360 -27.85 5.97 1.35
C VAL A 360 -27.11 4.97 2.23
N PHE A 361 -27.36 3.68 2.04
CA PHE A 361 -26.72 2.60 2.77
C PHE A 361 -25.71 1.87 1.86
N VAL A 362 -24.50 1.65 2.36
CA VAL A 362 -23.42 0.98 1.63
C VAL A 362 -23.04 -0.31 2.34
N TYR A 363 -23.10 -1.42 1.61
CA TYR A 363 -22.71 -2.75 2.08
C TYR A 363 -21.53 -3.27 1.28
N ASP A 364 -20.80 -4.24 1.82
CA ASP A 364 -19.87 -5.03 1.02
C ASP A 364 -20.62 -5.93 0.01
N ASN A 365 -19.88 -6.57 -0.89
CA ASN A 365 -20.44 -7.46 -1.92
C ASN A 365 -20.48 -8.93 -1.46
N ALA A 366 -20.73 -9.18 -0.16
CA ALA A 366 -20.85 -10.52 0.36
C ALA A 366 -22.09 -11.23 -0.22
N PRO A 367 -22.03 -12.57 -0.43
CA PRO A 367 -23.17 -13.33 -0.97
C PRO A 367 -24.46 -13.19 -0.16
N CYS A 368 -24.36 -12.97 1.16
CA CYS A 368 -25.52 -12.71 2.01
C CYS A 368 -26.16 -11.33 1.73
N HIS A 369 -25.40 -10.32 1.32
CA HIS A 369 -25.90 -8.96 1.04
C HIS A 369 -26.51 -8.85 -0.36
N THR A 370 -25.94 -9.59 -1.32
CA THR A 370 -26.40 -9.59 -2.71
C THR A 370 -27.43 -10.69 -3.01
N LYS A 371 -28.01 -11.31 -1.97
CA LYS A 371 -29.03 -12.35 -2.14
C LYS A 371 -30.30 -11.75 -2.76
N TYR A 372 -30.78 -12.37 -3.83
CA TYR A 372 -32.08 -12.06 -4.42
C TYR A 372 -33.23 -12.68 -3.61
N SER A 373 -34.45 -12.19 -3.79
CA SER A 373 -35.63 -12.84 -3.20
C SER A 373 -35.78 -14.27 -3.77
N THR A 374 -36.45 -15.16 -3.03
CA THR A 374 -36.63 -16.55 -3.47
C THR A 374 -37.44 -16.69 -4.75
N SER A 375 -38.30 -15.70 -5.06
CA SER A 375 -39.08 -15.61 -6.28
C SER A 375 -38.41 -14.77 -7.38
N SER A 376 -37.23 -14.21 -7.15
CA SER A 376 -36.55 -13.37 -8.15
C SER A 376 -36.17 -14.13 -9.41
N LEU A 377 -36.15 -13.44 -10.54
CA LEU A 377 -35.68 -14.01 -11.78
C LEU A 377 -34.22 -14.46 -11.69
N CYS A 378 -33.99 -15.75 -11.91
CA CYS A 378 -32.65 -16.33 -11.86
C CYS A 378 -32.45 -17.35 -12.96
N ALA A 379 -31.47 -17.10 -13.84
CA ALA A 379 -31.10 -18.04 -14.89
C ALA A 379 -30.22 -19.20 -14.41
N GLN A 380 -29.78 -19.18 -13.15
CA GLN A 380 -28.97 -20.24 -12.60
C GLN A 380 -29.80 -21.51 -12.37
N GLY A 381 -29.40 -22.59 -13.03
CA GLY A 381 -30.09 -23.87 -12.91
C GLY A 381 -31.45 -23.95 -13.61
N MET A 382 -31.83 -22.93 -14.39
CA MET A 382 -33.04 -22.97 -15.22
C MET A 382 -33.00 -24.18 -16.17
N PRO A 383 -34.02 -25.06 -16.17
CA PRO A 383 -34.16 -26.15 -17.12
C PRO A 383 -34.30 -25.62 -18.56
N LYS A 384 -33.73 -26.33 -19.55
CA LYS A 384 -33.94 -25.98 -20.96
C LYS A 384 -35.38 -26.28 -21.40
N GLY A 385 -35.90 -27.45 -21.02
CA GLY A 385 -37.26 -27.88 -21.31
C GLY A 385 -38.20 -27.72 -20.11
N PRO A 386 -39.48 -28.08 -20.27
CA PRO A 386 -40.45 -27.97 -19.20
C PRO A 386 -40.11 -28.85 -17.99
N LEU A 387 -40.43 -28.39 -16.78
CA LEU A 387 -40.21 -29.15 -15.54
C LEU A 387 -41.26 -28.82 -14.48
N MET A 388 -41.74 -29.84 -13.78
CA MET A 388 -42.65 -29.67 -12.64
C MET A 388 -41.90 -29.18 -11.40
N ASP A 389 -42.57 -28.34 -10.61
CA ASP A 389 -42.12 -27.89 -9.29
C ASP A 389 -40.73 -27.24 -9.31
N TRP A 390 -40.46 -26.41 -10.32
CA TRP A 390 -39.18 -25.68 -10.45
C TRP A 390 -39.39 -24.15 -10.52
N PRO A 391 -38.60 -23.34 -9.79
CA PRO A 391 -37.52 -23.75 -8.89
C PRO A 391 -38.05 -24.22 -7.54
N TYR A 392 -37.23 -25.01 -6.85
CA TYR A 392 -37.45 -25.38 -5.47
C TYR A 392 -36.20 -25.04 -4.65
N TYR A 393 -36.39 -24.77 -3.37
CA TYR A 393 -35.29 -24.71 -2.39
C TYR A 393 -35.51 -25.77 -1.31
N LYS A 394 -34.50 -25.92 -0.45
CA LYS A 394 -34.56 -26.79 0.73
C LYS A 394 -34.85 -25.95 1.96
N ASP A 395 -35.88 -26.31 2.73
CA ASP A 395 -36.14 -25.70 4.03
C ASP A 395 -35.13 -26.20 5.10
N ALA A 396 -35.33 -25.79 6.35
CA ALA A 396 -34.45 -26.18 7.46
C ALA A 396 -34.47 -27.69 7.72
N GLU A 397 -35.60 -28.34 7.44
CA GLU A 397 -35.84 -29.77 7.52
C GLU A 397 -35.41 -30.51 6.24
N ASN A 398 -34.79 -29.82 5.28
CA ASN A 398 -34.27 -30.34 4.02
C ASN A 398 -35.36 -30.86 3.04
N ASN A 399 -36.62 -30.44 3.22
CA ASN A 399 -37.72 -30.70 2.29
C ASN A 399 -37.68 -29.74 1.11
N ARG A 400 -38.18 -30.18 -0.05
CA ARG A 400 -38.29 -29.34 -1.24
C ARG A 400 -39.52 -28.44 -1.14
N VAL A 401 -39.29 -27.13 -1.16
CA VAL A 401 -40.33 -26.12 -1.21
C VAL A 401 -40.29 -25.45 -2.58
N PHE A 402 -41.38 -25.61 -3.34
CA PHE A 402 -41.57 -24.95 -4.63
C PHE A 402 -41.96 -23.49 -4.38
N VAL A 403 -41.22 -22.56 -4.99
CA VAL A 403 -41.60 -21.15 -5.04
C VAL A 403 -41.45 -20.67 -6.48
N PRO A 404 -42.55 -20.26 -7.14
CA PRO A 404 -42.49 -19.83 -8.52
C PRO A 404 -41.67 -18.54 -8.63
N MET A 405 -40.95 -18.40 -9.74
CA MET A 405 -40.37 -17.11 -10.10
C MET A 405 -41.49 -16.13 -10.44
N GLU A 406 -41.25 -14.86 -10.13
CA GLU A 406 -42.07 -13.75 -10.62
C GLU A 406 -42.08 -13.71 -12.17
N ASP A 407 -43.07 -13.01 -12.73
CA ASP A 407 -43.15 -12.88 -14.18
C ASP A 407 -41.95 -12.09 -14.75
N GLY A 408 -41.49 -12.54 -15.92
CA GLY A 408 -40.54 -11.79 -16.73
C GLY A 408 -41.14 -10.48 -17.25
N ARG A 409 -40.29 -9.55 -17.67
CA ARG A 409 -40.71 -8.36 -18.40
C ARG A 409 -40.08 -8.35 -19.78
N LEU A 410 -40.91 -8.21 -20.80
CA LEU A 410 -40.47 -8.01 -22.18
C LEU A 410 -40.03 -6.55 -22.42
N PRO A 411 -39.30 -6.26 -23.51
CA PRO A 411 -38.85 -4.90 -23.81
C PRO A 411 -39.98 -3.87 -23.97
N ASP A 412 -41.19 -4.31 -24.32
CA ASP A 412 -42.40 -3.50 -24.40
C ASP A 412 -43.08 -3.26 -23.03
N GLY A 413 -42.51 -3.81 -21.95
CA GLY A 413 -43.03 -3.71 -20.58
C GLY A 413 -44.08 -4.77 -20.22
N SER A 414 -44.54 -5.58 -21.18
CA SER A 414 -45.52 -6.63 -20.93
C SER A 414 -44.94 -7.74 -20.06
N LEU A 415 -45.82 -8.38 -19.27
CA LEU A 415 -45.44 -9.48 -18.40
C LEU A 415 -45.38 -10.78 -19.20
N GLN A 416 -44.32 -11.56 -18.97
CA GLN A 416 -44.17 -12.90 -19.52
C GLN A 416 -44.20 -13.91 -18.39
N SER A 417 -45.26 -14.71 -18.32
CA SER A 417 -45.29 -15.84 -17.40
C SER A 417 -44.34 -16.94 -17.84
N PHE A 418 -43.55 -17.43 -16.89
CA PHE A 418 -42.61 -18.54 -17.06
C PHE A 418 -43.23 -19.92 -16.80
N TYR A 419 -44.50 -19.95 -16.41
CA TYR A 419 -45.24 -21.14 -16.06
C TYR A 419 -46.39 -21.35 -17.03
N ASP A 420 -46.78 -22.61 -17.19
CA ASP A 420 -47.91 -22.99 -18.02
C ASP A 420 -49.21 -22.39 -17.44
N PRO A 421 -50.04 -21.67 -18.24
CA PRO A 421 -51.31 -21.13 -17.77
C PRO A 421 -52.26 -22.22 -17.22
N GLU A 422 -52.23 -23.42 -17.81
CA GLU A 422 -53.08 -24.54 -17.39
C GLU A 422 -52.53 -25.24 -16.14
N ASN A 423 -51.22 -25.18 -15.93
CA ASN A 423 -50.55 -25.77 -14.79
C ASN A 423 -49.45 -24.84 -14.23
N PRO A 424 -49.79 -23.96 -13.27
CA PRO A 424 -48.84 -22.99 -12.70
C PRO A 424 -47.65 -23.61 -11.98
N ARG A 425 -47.65 -24.93 -11.74
CA ARG A 425 -46.50 -25.66 -11.17
C ARG A 425 -45.54 -26.19 -12.24
N ARG A 426 -45.93 -26.13 -13.51
CA ARG A 426 -45.11 -26.54 -14.65
C ARG A 426 -44.36 -25.34 -15.22
N PHE A 427 -43.06 -25.29 -14.99
CA PHE A 427 -42.16 -24.33 -15.61
C PHE A 427 -42.02 -24.64 -17.11
N LYS A 428 -42.07 -23.62 -17.98
CA LYS A 428 -42.03 -23.76 -19.45
C LYS A 428 -40.68 -24.23 -20.02
N GLY A 429 -39.58 -23.87 -19.37
CA GLY A 429 -38.23 -24.12 -19.89
C GLY A 429 -37.64 -22.93 -20.66
N MET A 430 -36.32 -22.73 -20.56
CA MET A 430 -35.63 -21.63 -21.25
C MET A 430 -35.84 -21.62 -22.76
N ALA A 431 -35.90 -22.80 -23.40
CA ALA A 431 -36.05 -22.86 -24.85
C ALA A 431 -37.40 -22.24 -25.30
N TRP A 432 -38.47 -22.50 -24.56
CA TRP A 432 -39.78 -21.93 -24.86
C TRP A 432 -39.84 -20.44 -24.54
N ILE A 433 -39.34 -20.05 -23.36
CA ILE A 433 -39.28 -18.64 -22.94
C ILE A 433 -38.48 -17.79 -23.93
N LEU A 434 -37.36 -18.31 -24.46
CA LEU A 434 -36.56 -17.64 -25.49
C LEU A 434 -37.30 -17.53 -26.83
N LYS A 435 -38.09 -18.53 -27.23
CA LYS A 435 -38.93 -18.44 -28.44
C LYS A 435 -39.98 -17.33 -28.31
N GLU A 436 -40.68 -17.29 -27.18
CA GLU A 436 -41.63 -16.21 -26.86
C GLU A 436 -40.97 -14.82 -26.89
N ARG A 437 -39.67 -14.75 -26.55
CA ARG A 437 -38.85 -13.51 -26.61
C ARG A 437 -38.27 -13.20 -28.00
N GLY A 438 -38.64 -13.92 -29.06
CA GLY A 438 -38.10 -13.71 -30.41
C GLY A 438 -36.68 -14.24 -30.62
N LEU A 439 -36.16 -15.06 -29.69
CA LEU A 439 -34.81 -15.64 -29.71
C LEU A 439 -34.84 -17.13 -30.08
N ALA A 440 -35.68 -17.49 -31.04
CA ALA A 440 -35.89 -18.89 -31.46
C ALA A 440 -34.58 -19.58 -31.89
N HIS A 441 -33.70 -18.86 -32.61
CA HIS A 441 -32.39 -19.38 -33.04
C HIS A 441 -31.45 -19.75 -31.86
N ILE A 442 -31.68 -19.20 -30.66
CA ILE A 442 -30.92 -19.56 -29.45
C ILE A 442 -31.54 -20.77 -28.76
N SER A 443 -32.87 -20.94 -28.85
CA SER A 443 -33.60 -22.01 -28.17
C SER A 443 -33.13 -23.43 -28.54
N GLU A 444 -32.54 -23.56 -29.72
CA GLU A 444 -31.99 -24.81 -30.25
C GLU A 444 -30.62 -25.15 -29.64
N LYS A 445 -29.87 -24.14 -29.17
CA LYS A 445 -28.54 -24.30 -28.58
C LYS A 445 -28.59 -25.07 -27.25
N ASN A 446 -27.42 -25.48 -26.75
CA ASN A 446 -27.32 -26.17 -25.47
C ASN A 446 -27.89 -25.36 -24.30
N ALA A 447 -28.37 -26.04 -23.26
CA ALA A 447 -28.92 -25.40 -22.06
C ALA A 447 -27.91 -24.43 -21.43
N GLN A 448 -26.67 -24.88 -21.27
CA GLN A 448 -25.53 -24.09 -20.81
C GLN A 448 -24.23 -24.62 -21.41
N CYS A 449 -23.22 -23.76 -21.57
CA CYS A 449 -21.84 -24.20 -21.81
C CYS A 449 -21.29 -24.97 -20.60
N THR A 450 -20.26 -25.81 -20.82
CA THR A 450 -19.61 -26.58 -19.76
C THR A 450 -19.17 -25.69 -18.60
N ASN A 451 -19.64 -26.00 -17.39
CA ASN A 451 -19.39 -25.22 -16.16
C ASN A 451 -19.75 -23.72 -16.29
N PHE A 452 -20.65 -23.37 -17.21
CA PHE A 452 -21.03 -22.00 -17.55
C PHE A 452 -19.84 -21.09 -17.95
N LYS A 453 -18.72 -21.68 -18.38
CA LYS A 453 -17.55 -20.99 -18.94
C LYS A 453 -17.81 -20.62 -20.39
N CYS A 454 -18.60 -19.58 -20.60
CA CYS A 454 -18.98 -19.10 -21.92
C CYS A 454 -17.82 -18.31 -22.57
N PRO A 455 -17.68 -18.32 -23.91
CA PRO A 455 -16.68 -17.51 -24.60
C PRO A 455 -16.82 -16.02 -24.27
N GLU A 456 -15.70 -15.31 -24.11
CA GLU A 456 -15.71 -13.88 -23.82
C GLU A 456 -16.43 -13.08 -24.92
N GLY A 457 -17.23 -12.09 -24.53
CA GLY A 457 -18.00 -11.24 -25.44
C GLY A 457 -19.24 -11.91 -26.07
N LYS A 458 -19.44 -13.22 -25.93
CA LYS A 458 -20.64 -13.90 -26.47
C LYS A 458 -21.81 -13.84 -25.49
N THR A 459 -22.96 -13.35 -25.98
CA THR A 459 -24.20 -13.20 -25.20
C THR A 459 -25.23 -14.29 -25.50
N ASP A 460 -25.01 -15.10 -26.52
CA ASP A 460 -26.01 -16.01 -27.10
C ASP A 460 -25.50 -17.45 -27.27
N CYS A 461 -24.35 -17.81 -26.70
CA CYS A 461 -23.70 -19.10 -26.94
C CYS A 461 -24.45 -20.32 -26.36
N CYS A 462 -25.38 -20.11 -25.43
CA CYS A 462 -26.28 -21.12 -24.86
C CYS A 462 -27.55 -20.45 -24.30
N CYS A 463 -28.61 -21.21 -24.08
CA CYS A 463 -29.88 -20.68 -23.57
C CYS A 463 -29.69 -19.88 -22.28
N ARG A 464 -28.95 -20.43 -21.31
CA ARG A 464 -28.66 -19.75 -20.04
C ARG A 464 -27.93 -18.43 -20.22
N ARG A 465 -26.95 -18.34 -21.13
CA ARG A 465 -26.21 -17.10 -21.39
C ARG A 465 -27.09 -16.03 -22.01
N ALA A 466 -28.01 -16.41 -22.91
CA ALA A 466 -28.98 -15.50 -23.48
C ALA A 466 -29.99 -15.00 -22.43
N MET A 467 -30.49 -15.89 -21.57
CA MET A 467 -31.38 -15.55 -20.46
C MET A 467 -30.72 -14.57 -19.47
N VAL A 468 -29.49 -14.84 -19.00
CA VAL A 468 -28.74 -13.91 -18.13
C VAL A 468 -28.55 -12.54 -18.78
N ASN A 469 -28.49 -12.49 -20.11
CA ASN A 469 -28.29 -11.23 -20.83
C ASN A 469 -29.58 -10.47 -21.14
N GLN A 470 -30.75 -11.02 -20.82
CA GLN A 470 -32.02 -10.32 -20.98
C GLN A 470 -32.10 -9.12 -20.02
N PRO A 471 -32.72 -7.99 -20.43
CA PRO A 471 -32.76 -6.78 -19.61
C PRO A 471 -33.33 -7.01 -18.22
N ASP A 472 -34.45 -7.71 -18.13
CA ASP A 472 -35.15 -8.04 -16.89
C ASP A 472 -34.39 -9.01 -15.99
N PHE A 473 -33.45 -9.80 -16.51
CA PHE A 473 -32.55 -10.64 -15.70
C PHE A 473 -31.30 -9.88 -15.24
N LYS A 474 -30.86 -8.84 -15.97
CA LYS A 474 -29.72 -8.00 -15.59
C LYS A 474 -30.08 -6.98 -14.51
N SER A 475 -31.28 -6.43 -14.55
CA SER A 475 -31.71 -5.28 -13.74
C SER A 475 -32.36 -5.68 -12.41
N ARG A 476 -31.99 -6.82 -11.82
CA ARG A 476 -32.62 -7.30 -10.58
C ARG A 476 -31.93 -6.72 -9.36
N ASP A 477 -32.76 -6.20 -8.47
CA ASP A 477 -32.34 -5.69 -7.17
C ASP A 477 -32.21 -6.86 -6.18
N SER A 478 -31.20 -6.81 -5.32
CA SER A 478 -31.13 -7.72 -4.17
C SER A 478 -32.24 -7.44 -3.16
N CYS A 479 -32.47 -8.34 -2.21
CA CYS A 479 -33.43 -8.12 -1.12
C CYS A 479 -33.18 -6.78 -0.38
N LEU A 480 -31.91 -6.37 -0.23
CA LEU A 480 -31.56 -5.10 0.42
C LEU A 480 -31.94 -3.91 -0.45
N GLN A 481 -31.61 -3.93 -1.73
CA GLN A 481 -31.96 -2.85 -2.67
C GLN A 481 -33.47 -2.72 -2.82
N GLU A 482 -34.19 -3.85 -2.92
CA GLU A 482 -35.65 -3.85 -3.00
C GLU A 482 -36.29 -3.28 -1.74
N THR A 483 -35.82 -3.71 -0.56
CA THR A 483 -36.30 -3.22 0.73
C THR A 483 -36.02 -1.72 0.90
N ALA A 484 -34.81 -1.26 0.57
CA ALA A 484 -34.45 0.14 0.63
C ALA A 484 -35.36 0.99 -0.27
N ARG A 485 -35.53 0.57 -1.53
CA ARG A 485 -36.40 1.26 -2.50
C ARG A 485 -37.85 1.33 -2.01
N LYS A 486 -38.41 0.23 -1.48
CA LYS A 486 -39.77 0.20 -0.89
C LYS A 486 -39.92 1.16 0.29
N LEU A 487 -38.86 1.38 1.04
CA LEU A 487 -38.84 2.30 2.18
C LEU A 487 -38.34 3.70 1.83
N GLY A 488 -38.21 4.04 0.54
CA GLY A 488 -37.83 5.37 0.08
C GLY A 488 -36.35 5.73 0.30
N THR A 489 -35.47 4.73 0.32
CA THR A 489 -34.01 4.90 0.47
C THR A 489 -33.26 4.13 -0.62
N GLN A 490 -31.92 4.17 -0.59
CA GLN A 490 -31.09 3.47 -1.57
C GLN A 490 -29.99 2.65 -0.90
N VAL A 491 -29.71 1.47 -1.46
CA VAL A 491 -28.56 0.64 -1.13
C VAL A 491 -27.57 0.61 -2.30
N MET A 492 -26.28 0.73 -2.00
CA MET A 492 -25.16 0.58 -2.93
C MET A 492 -24.18 -0.47 -2.41
N PHE A 493 -23.55 -1.25 -3.29
CA PHE A 493 -22.55 -2.24 -2.91
C PHE A 493 -21.14 -1.74 -3.18
N LEU A 494 -20.21 -2.06 -2.28
CA LEU A 494 -18.79 -1.84 -2.51
C LEU A 494 -18.31 -2.72 -3.69
N PRO A 495 -17.34 -2.23 -4.49
CA PRO A 495 -16.62 -3.10 -5.40
C PRO A 495 -15.94 -4.23 -4.62
N LYS A 496 -15.94 -5.45 -5.20
CA LYS A 496 -15.29 -6.62 -4.56
C LYS A 496 -13.82 -6.32 -4.28
N TYR A 497 -13.32 -6.76 -3.13
CA TYR A 497 -11.91 -6.59 -2.70
C TYR A 497 -11.49 -5.15 -2.33
N HIS A 498 -12.40 -4.17 -2.37
CA HIS A 498 -12.11 -2.75 -2.12
C HIS A 498 -12.51 -2.27 -0.71
N CYS A 499 -11.92 -2.85 0.35
CA CYS A 499 -12.21 -2.45 1.74
C CYS A 499 -11.72 -1.03 2.09
N GLU A 500 -10.86 -0.43 1.27
CA GLU A 500 -10.41 0.96 1.40
C GLU A 500 -11.45 1.99 0.96
N LEU A 501 -12.51 1.56 0.25
CA LEU A 501 -13.68 2.36 -0.12
C LEU A 501 -14.76 2.38 0.95
N THR A 502 -14.44 1.93 2.18
CA THR A 502 -15.29 2.06 3.36
C THR A 502 -14.48 2.56 4.56
N LEU A 503 -15.10 3.37 5.42
CA LEU A 503 -14.43 3.89 6.61
C LEU A 503 -14.56 2.95 7.82
N ILE A 504 -15.54 2.03 7.80
CA ILE A 504 -15.88 1.16 8.93
C ILE A 504 -14.77 0.14 9.26
N GLU A 505 -14.04 -0.32 8.25
CA GLU A 505 -12.93 -1.26 8.41
C GLU A 505 -11.79 -0.67 9.26
N GLN A 506 -11.51 0.62 9.08
CA GLN A 506 -10.53 1.34 9.90
C GLN A 506 -11.05 1.57 11.32
N ILE A 507 -12.36 1.77 11.47
CA ILE A 507 -13.01 1.87 12.78
C ILE A 507 -12.92 0.55 13.53
N TRP A 508 -13.18 -0.59 12.88
CA TRP A 508 -12.97 -1.91 13.47
C TRP A 508 -11.52 -2.13 13.86
N GLY A 509 -10.57 -1.73 13.01
CA GLY A 509 -9.15 -1.77 13.35
C GLY A 509 -8.81 -0.98 14.63
N ARG A 510 -9.38 0.23 14.77
CA ARG A 510 -9.22 1.07 15.97
C ARG A 510 -9.88 0.44 17.19
N ALA A 511 -11.11 -0.06 17.07
CA ALA A 511 -11.83 -0.73 18.14
C ALA A 511 -11.09 -2.00 18.61
N LYS A 512 -10.64 -2.86 17.68
CA LYS A 512 -9.86 -4.07 18.01
C LYS A 512 -8.54 -3.75 18.69
N ARG A 513 -7.89 -2.65 18.31
CA ARG A 513 -6.69 -2.19 19.04
C ARG A 513 -7.03 -1.91 20.51
N SER A 514 -8.06 -1.10 20.78
CA SER A 514 -8.49 -0.81 22.16
C SER A 514 -8.96 -2.07 22.89
N TYR A 515 -9.67 -2.97 22.21
CA TYR A 515 -10.14 -4.24 22.75
C TYR A 515 -8.99 -5.10 23.32
N ARG A 516 -7.83 -5.11 22.65
CA ARG A 516 -6.65 -5.87 23.08
C ARG A 516 -6.04 -5.39 24.40
N ASP A 517 -6.38 -4.17 24.83
CA ASP A 517 -5.93 -3.58 26.09
C ASP A 517 -6.88 -3.92 27.28
N TYR A 518 -8.09 -4.45 27.02
CA TYR A 518 -8.99 -4.90 28.09
C TYR A 518 -8.51 -6.22 28.74
N PRO A 519 -8.83 -6.45 30.03
CA PRO A 519 -8.51 -7.70 30.71
C PRO A 519 -9.02 -8.94 29.94
N PRO A 520 -8.23 -10.02 29.87
CA PRO A 520 -8.65 -11.24 29.22
C PRO A 520 -9.79 -11.89 30.01
N SER A 521 -10.82 -12.36 29.30
CA SER A 521 -11.91 -13.12 29.88
C SER A 521 -12.42 -14.17 28.90
N SER A 522 -12.69 -15.37 29.40
CA SER A 522 -13.40 -16.43 28.68
C SER A 522 -14.91 -16.38 28.91
N ASN A 523 -15.41 -15.48 29.75
CA ASN A 523 -16.84 -15.31 29.98
C ASN A 523 -17.46 -14.54 28.78
N PRO A 524 -18.43 -15.14 28.05
CA PRO A 524 -19.05 -14.51 26.88
C PRO A 524 -19.67 -13.13 27.17
N LYS A 525 -20.25 -12.92 28.36
CA LYS A 525 -20.85 -11.63 28.75
C LYS A 525 -19.79 -10.54 28.89
N VAL A 526 -18.69 -10.85 29.60
CA VAL A 526 -17.57 -9.91 29.76
C VAL A 526 -16.89 -9.63 28.42
N LEU A 527 -16.77 -10.65 27.57
CA LEU A 527 -16.31 -10.50 26.18
C LEU A 527 -17.17 -9.50 25.41
N LYS A 528 -18.50 -9.66 25.44
CA LYS A 528 -19.46 -8.75 24.80
C LYS A 528 -19.33 -7.33 25.32
N GLU A 529 -19.30 -7.16 26.64
CA GLU A 529 -19.15 -5.84 27.28
C GLU A 529 -17.85 -5.15 26.88
N ASN A 530 -16.72 -5.86 26.90
CA ASN A 530 -15.42 -5.29 26.50
C ASN A 530 -15.38 -4.94 25.01
N ALA A 531 -15.97 -5.78 24.14
CA ALA A 531 -16.06 -5.51 22.71
C ALA A 531 -16.90 -4.26 22.44
N LEU A 532 -18.09 -4.16 23.05
CA LEU A 532 -18.96 -2.99 22.89
C LEU A 532 -18.30 -1.72 23.43
N LYS A 533 -17.67 -1.76 24.61
CA LYS A 533 -16.90 -0.62 25.16
C LYS A 533 -15.79 -0.17 24.21
N ALA A 534 -15.06 -1.11 23.60
CA ALA A 534 -14.02 -0.79 22.62
C ALA A 534 -14.58 -0.15 21.33
N VAL A 535 -15.74 -0.62 20.87
CA VAL A 535 -16.42 -0.09 19.68
C VAL A 535 -16.98 1.32 19.93
N ASP A 536 -17.64 1.52 21.06
CA ASP A 536 -18.23 2.81 21.46
C ASP A 536 -17.15 3.83 21.85
N GLY A 537 -15.96 3.37 22.25
CA GLY A 537 -14.80 4.22 22.53
C GLY A 537 -14.09 4.78 21.30
N VAL A 538 -14.53 4.47 20.07
CA VAL A 538 -13.95 5.09 18.87
C VAL A 538 -14.52 6.51 18.71
N GLU A 539 -13.66 7.51 18.85
CA GLU A 539 -14.05 8.92 18.75
C GLU A 539 -14.49 9.32 17.34
N LEU A 540 -15.52 10.18 17.26
CA LEU A 540 -16.04 10.73 16.00
C LEU A 540 -14.95 11.41 15.15
N LEU A 541 -14.01 12.10 15.80
CA LEU A 541 -12.87 12.73 15.09
C LEU A 541 -12.03 11.69 14.32
N SER A 542 -11.82 10.50 14.90
CA SER A 542 -11.12 9.42 14.20
C SER A 542 -11.93 8.92 13.00
N MET A 543 -13.25 8.77 13.16
CA MET A 543 -14.16 8.38 12.07
C MET A 543 -14.13 9.37 10.91
N ARG A 544 -14.12 10.68 11.20
CA ARG A 544 -13.97 11.75 10.20
C ARG A 544 -12.66 11.65 9.43
N LYS A 545 -11.54 11.39 10.12
CA LYS A 545 -10.23 11.17 9.48
C LYS A 545 -10.21 9.92 8.60
N PHE A 546 -10.92 8.87 8.99
CA PHE A 546 -11.08 7.68 8.15
C PHE A 546 -11.95 7.97 6.92
N GLY A 547 -13.01 8.76 7.07
CA GLY A 547 -13.80 9.28 5.94
C GLY A 547 -12.97 10.10 4.97
N ALA A 548 -12.11 11.00 5.46
CA ALA A 548 -11.18 11.75 4.62
C ALA A 548 -10.19 10.86 3.86
N ARG A 549 -9.78 9.73 4.44
CA ARG A 549 -8.95 8.73 3.75
C ARG A 549 -9.72 8.02 2.64
N LEU A 550 -10.98 7.64 2.89
CA LEU A 550 -11.87 7.06 1.88
C LEU A 550 -12.01 8.00 0.68
N GLU A 551 -12.26 9.29 0.93
CA GLU A 551 -12.42 10.28 -0.15
C GLU A 551 -11.15 10.38 -1.02
N ARG A 552 -9.96 10.27 -0.44
CA ARG A 552 -8.70 10.21 -1.22
C ARG A 552 -8.58 8.97 -2.12
N PHE A 553 -9.11 7.83 -1.68
CA PHE A 553 -9.19 6.65 -2.54
C PHE A 553 -10.20 6.85 -3.67
N VAL A 554 -11.37 7.43 -3.37
CA VAL A 554 -12.37 7.77 -4.37
C VAL A 554 -11.79 8.73 -5.42
N ASP A 555 -11.06 9.76 -4.99
CA ASP A 555 -10.37 10.72 -5.87
C ASP A 555 -9.30 10.04 -6.74
N GLY A 556 -8.51 9.15 -6.14
CA GLY A 556 -7.50 8.37 -6.84
C GLY A 556 -8.10 7.51 -7.94
N TYR A 557 -9.13 6.72 -7.63
CA TYR A 557 -9.81 5.90 -8.62
C TYR A 557 -10.55 6.73 -9.67
N HIS A 558 -11.18 7.84 -9.27
CA HIS A 558 -11.81 8.75 -10.22
C HIS A 558 -10.81 9.30 -11.23
N SER A 559 -9.56 9.54 -10.81
CA SER A 559 -8.45 9.97 -11.68
C SER A 559 -7.83 8.84 -12.51
N GLY A 560 -8.41 7.64 -12.48
CA GLY A 560 -7.95 6.49 -13.25
C GLY A 560 -6.78 5.72 -12.64
N LEU A 561 -6.42 5.96 -11.37
CA LEU A 561 -5.36 5.22 -10.71
C LEU A 561 -5.76 3.75 -10.51
N SER A 562 -4.80 2.84 -10.69
CA SER A 562 -4.96 1.43 -10.29
C SER A 562 -4.96 1.29 -8.76
N GLY A 563 -5.34 0.11 -8.23
CA GLY A 563 -5.35 -0.15 -6.79
C GLY A 563 -4.03 0.15 -6.08
N SER A 564 -2.90 -0.27 -6.66
CA SER A 564 -1.58 0.01 -6.08
C SER A 564 -1.25 1.51 -6.10
N GLN A 565 -1.54 2.19 -7.20
CA GLN A 565 -1.34 3.63 -7.34
C GLN A 565 -2.24 4.43 -6.39
N ALA A 566 -3.50 4.01 -6.22
CA ALA A 566 -4.44 4.64 -5.31
C ALA A 566 -4.02 4.46 -3.85
N ILE A 567 -3.45 3.31 -3.47
CA ILE A 567 -2.85 3.10 -2.15
C ILE A 567 -1.67 4.05 -1.95
N ASP A 568 -0.73 4.11 -2.89
CA ASP A 568 0.43 5.00 -2.79
C ASP A 568 -0.01 6.47 -2.71
N TRP A 569 -1.04 6.85 -3.47
CA TRP A 569 -1.65 8.18 -3.45
C TRP A 569 -2.29 8.50 -2.10
N ALA A 570 -3.19 7.65 -1.61
CA ALA A 570 -3.94 7.87 -0.38
C ALA A 570 -3.07 7.75 0.89
N THR A 571 -1.96 7.02 0.83
CA THR A 571 -1.03 6.84 1.95
C THR A 571 0.16 7.79 1.92
N LYS A 572 0.37 8.54 0.83
CA LYS A 572 1.42 9.56 0.74
C LYS A 572 1.25 10.58 1.87
N LYS A 573 2.27 10.72 2.72
CA LYS A 573 2.38 11.88 3.61
C LYS A 573 2.70 13.10 2.76
N PHE A 574 1.66 13.84 2.36
CA PHE A 574 1.84 15.10 1.65
C PHE A 574 2.59 16.09 2.55
N LYS A 575 3.69 16.67 2.05
CA LYS A 575 4.47 17.67 2.79
C LYS A 575 3.84 19.06 2.76
N HIS A 576 2.88 19.32 1.86
CA HIS A 576 2.13 20.58 1.74
C HIS A 576 0.69 20.35 1.21
N HIS A 577 -0.23 21.24 1.60
CA HIS A 577 -1.63 21.30 1.13
C HIS A 577 -1.70 21.83 -0.30
N ARG A 578 -2.02 20.99 -1.31
CA ARG A 578 -2.64 21.44 -2.58
C ARG A 578 -3.64 20.38 -3.08
N GLY A 579 -4.76 20.88 -3.62
CA GLY A 579 -6.04 20.20 -3.80
C GLY A 579 -6.16 19.24 -4.99
N PRO A 580 -7.32 18.55 -5.09
CA PRO A 580 -7.60 17.55 -6.12
C PRO A 580 -7.82 18.16 -7.53
N PRO A 581 -7.79 17.34 -8.60
CA PRO A 581 -7.87 17.81 -10.00
C PRO A 581 -9.19 18.53 -10.35
N GLU A 582 -9.12 19.40 -11.36
CA GLU A 582 -10.25 20.13 -11.95
C GLU A 582 -11.38 19.17 -12.38
N HIS A 583 -12.61 19.44 -11.91
CA HIS A 583 -13.78 18.63 -12.15
C HIS A 583 -14.33 18.78 -13.59
N ILE A 584 -14.79 17.67 -14.17
CA ILE A 584 -15.58 17.63 -15.41
C ILE A 584 -16.99 18.20 -15.12
N HIS A 585 -17.49 19.07 -16.01
CA HIS A 585 -18.80 19.71 -15.91
C HIS A 585 -19.95 18.67 -15.93
N PHE A 586 -21.01 18.95 -15.17
CA PHE A 586 -22.19 18.10 -14.96
C PHE A 586 -22.86 17.62 -16.27
N ASP A 587 -22.79 18.42 -17.33
CA ASP A 587 -23.42 18.13 -18.63
C ASP A 587 -22.78 16.94 -19.36
N ASN A 588 -21.61 16.47 -18.91
CA ASN A 588 -20.95 15.26 -19.41
C ASN A 588 -21.29 13.99 -18.59
N ILE A 589 -22.19 14.11 -17.61
CA ILE A 589 -22.60 13.03 -16.69
C ILE A 589 -24.13 12.85 -16.81
N ALA A 590 -24.60 12.46 -17.99
CA ALA A 590 -25.96 11.97 -18.15
C ALA A 590 -25.93 10.54 -18.72
N PRO A 591 -26.15 9.50 -17.89
CA PRO A 591 -26.83 8.31 -18.37
C PRO A 591 -28.32 8.67 -18.46
N GLY A 592 -28.78 8.96 -19.67
CA GLY A 592 -30.21 8.91 -19.98
C GLY A 592 -30.76 7.54 -19.59
N TYR A 593 -31.82 7.55 -18.79
CA TYR A 593 -32.87 6.54 -18.58
C TYR A 593 -33.43 6.75 -17.16
N VAL A 594 -34.09 7.88 -16.98
CA VAL A 594 -35.13 8.02 -15.97
C VAL A 594 -36.42 7.69 -16.70
N HIS A 595 -37.08 6.59 -16.31
CA HIS A 595 -38.47 6.36 -16.69
C HIS A 595 -39.30 7.52 -16.13
N THR A 596 -39.59 8.50 -16.97
CA THR A 596 -40.68 9.45 -16.75
C THR A 596 -41.97 8.71 -17.09
N ASN A 597 -42.71 8.32 -16.06
CA ASN A 597 -44.14 8.07 -16.22
C ASN A 597 -44.79 9.43 -16.47
N GLU A 598 -45.25 9.64 -17.69
CA GLU A 598 -46.26 10.66 -17.98
C GLU A 598 -47.56 10.22 -17.30
N ILE A 599 -48.05 11.06 -16.38
CA ILE A 599 -49.45 11.12 -16.02
C ILE A 599 -49.84 12.59 -16.10
N GLU A 600 -50.72 12.84 -17.07
CA GLU A 600 -51.45 14.07 -17.46
C GLU A 600 -50.67 15.22 -18.12
#